data_AF-A0A7W9NH36-F1
#
_entry.id   AF-A0A7W9NH36-F1
#
_cell.length_a   1.000
_cell.length_b   1.000
_cell.length_c   1.000
_cell.angle_alpha   90.00
_cell.angle_beta   90.00
_cell.angle_gamma   90.00
#
_symmetry.space_group_name_H-M   'P 1'
#
loop_
_entity.id
_entity.type
_entity.pdbx_description
1 polymer ?
#
loop_
_entity_poly.entity_id
_entity_poly.type
_entity_poly.pdbx_seq_one_letter_code
_entity_poly.pdbx_strand_id
1 'polypeptide(L)'
;MGRVVVTATTSHRRAMRTIAGALTDRGHEVELITGLEPPTGRALVDQHRRLCRLLAESDKPTVVVGDVAFQGTLPLSYGAPGPKPAALILVGTEPYSLSSIDTAPAGLGLPPDRTAAGRERNRRAYEYVRDALGGVQAEFVEAMRSVGVTHDPLPFVLDAPVLAADRFLQLSVEELSYRRSDTPSHVRFIGTLPSKHIADEVVISDGAFDTVQQALRNAKPLVLTGRSAEQLESNTRAAATGAALYLATDKPSEDDIEKAVRIVLTDPTYRGNAKRLAAEYARLDALGSIADAVAGYLS
;
A
#
# COMPACT_ATOMS: atom_id res chain seq x y z
N MET A 1 -0.87 -18.26 20.43
CA MET A 1 -0.90 -18.91 19.10
C MET A 1 -2.35 -19.06 18.70
N GLY A 2 -2.72 -18.72 17.47
CA GLY A 2 -4.12 -18.70 17.03
C GLY A 2 -4.26 -18.77 15.51
N ARG A 3 -5.50 -18.78 15.04
CA ARG A 3 -5.84 -18.92 13.63
C ARG A 3 -5.67 -17.59 12.90
N VAL A 4 -5.07 -17.62 11.72
CA VAL A 4 -4.86 -16.45 10.88
C VAL A 4 -5.29 -16.76 9.45
N VAL A 5 -6.10 -15.87 8.88
CA VAL A 5 -6.42 -15.90 7.44
C VAL A 5 -5.64 -14.78 6.77
N VAL A 6 -4.80 -15.13 5.82
CA VAL A 6 -4.08 -14.18 4.97
C VAL A 6 -4.84 -14.04 3.66
N THR A 7 -5.16 -12.81 3.25
CA THR A 7 -5.79 -12.56 1.94
C THR A 7 -4.82 -11.89 0.99
N ALA A 8 -4.89 -12.22 -0.30
CA ALA A 8 -4.04 -11.62 -1.31
C ALA A 8 -4.78 -11.45 -2.65
N THR A 9 -4.50 -10.37 -3.35
CA THR A 9 -4.75 -10.30 -4.79
C THR A 9 -3.74 -11.15 -5.57
N THR A 10 -3.95 -11.31 -6.88
CA THR A 10 -3.08 -12.12 -7.74
C THR A 10 -1.67 -11.50 -7.82
N SER A 11 -1.59 -10.19 -7.97
CA SER A 11 -0.36 -9.40 -8.10
C SER A 11 0.43 -9.38 -6.80
N HIS A 12 -0.25 -9.34 -5.65
CA HIS A 12 0.42 -9.30 -4.34
C HIS A 12 0.61 -10.68 -3.70
N ARG A 13 0.24 -11.77 -4.39
CA ARG A 13 0.31 -13.15 -3.87
C ARG A 13 1.68 -13.51 -3.32
N ARG A 14 2.77 -13.04 -3.95
CA ARG A 14 4.15 -13.32 -3.49
C ARG A 14 4.46 -12.64 -2.16
N ALA A 15 4.10 -11.37 -2.02
CA ALA A 15 4.31 -10.60 -0.79
C ALA A 15 3.52 -11.23 0.37
N MET A 16 2.23 -11.48 0.16
CA MET A 16 1.36 -12.06 1.18
C MET A 16 1.73 -13.50 1.55
N ARG A 17 2.26 -14.30 0.60
CA ARG A 17 2.83 -15.63 0.91
C ARG A 17 4.05 -15.54 1.82
N THR A 18 4.89 -14.52 1.65
CA THR A 18 6.04 -14.30 2.53
C THR A 18 5.60 -13.98 3.96
N ILE A 19 4.56 -13.14 4.10
CA ILE A 19 3.94 -12.83 5.38
C ILE A 19 3.31 -14.08 6.01
N ALA A 20 2.56 -14.86 5.23
CA ALA A 20 1.95 -16.12 5.69
C ALA A 20 2.99 -17.12 6.21
N GLY A 21 4.12 -17.27 5.50
CA GLY A 21 5.25 -18.09 5.95
C GLY A 21 5.81 -17.62 7.29
N ALA A 22 6.07 -16.32 7.43
CA ALA A 22 6.62 -15.75 8.67
C ALA A 22 5.69 -15.90 9.89
N LEU A 23 4.38 -15.91 9.68
CA LEU A 23 3.38 -16.18 10.72
C LEU A 23 3.30 -17.69 11.05
N THR A 24 3.44 -18.55 10.04
CA THR A 24 3.52 -20.01 10.22
C THR A 24 4.76 -20.40 11.02
N ASP A 25 5.92 -19.80 10.72
CA ASP A 25 7.18 -20.02 11.45
C ASP A 25 7.09 -19.61 12.93
N ARG A 26 6.14 -18.73 13.27
CA ARG A 26 5.81 -18.32 14.65
C ARG A 26 4.71 -19.17 15.29
N GLY A 27 4.28 -20.24 14.63
CA GLY A 27 3.34 -21.24 15.12
C GLY A 27 1.86 -20.83 15.05
N HIS A 28 1.51 -19.88 14.17
CA HIS A 28 0.11 -19.62 13.84
C HIS A 28 -0.44 -20.67 12.85
N GLU A 29 -1.73 -20.98 12.98
CA GLU A 29 -2.47 -21.78 11.99
C GLU A 29 -2.89 -20.84 10.85
N VAL A 30 -2.13 -20.84 9.75
CA VAL A 30 -2.29 -19.86 8.67
C VAL A 30 -2.94 -20.47 7.44
N GLU A 31 -4.00 -19.83 6.94
CA GLU A 31 -4.58 -20.12 5.63
C GLU A 31 -4.47 -18.90 4.70
N LEU A 32 -3.90 -19.11 3.50
CA LEU A 32 -3.78 -18.06 2.48
C LEU A 32 -4.84 -18.24 1.39
N ILE A 33 -5.72 -17.26 1.24
CA ILE A 33 -6.69 -17.20 0.13
C ILE A 33 -6.30 -16.11 -0.88
N THR A 34 -6.58 -16.37 -2.16
CA THR A 34 -6.30 -15.41 -3.24
C THR A 34 -7.54 -15.08 -4.06
N GLY A 35 -7.63 -13.82 -4.50
CA GLY A 35 -8.70 -13.30 -5.35
C GLY A 35 -8.16 -12.44 -6.50
N LEU A 36 -9.04 -12.13 -7.46
CA LEU A 36 -8.73 -11.18 -8.54
C LEU A 36 -8.69 -9.76 -8.01
N GLU A 37 -7.85 -8.88 -8.57
CA GLU A 37 -7.88 -7.46 -8.25
C GLU A 37 -9.25 -6.82 -8.58
N PRO A 38 -9.68 -5.79 -7.82
CA PRO A 38 -10.64 -4.80 -8.30
C PRO A 38 -10.11 -4.10 -9.58
N PRO A 39 -10.98 -3.51 -10.44
CA PRO A 39 -12.15 -2.74 -10.03
C PRO A 39 -13.42 -3.34 -10.61
N THR A 40 -13.86 -4.48 -10.08
CA THR A 40 -15.26 -4.86 -10.27
C THR A 40 -15.90 -5.13 -8.93
N GLY A 41 -17.09 -4.58 -8.71
CA GLY A 41 -17.92 -4.87 -7.55
C GLY A 41 -18.12 -6.38 -7.36
N ARG A 42 -18.14 -7.13 -8.48
CA ARG A 42 -18.16 -8.59 -8.49
C ARG A 42 -16.98 -9.23 -7.75
N ALA A 43 -15.76 -8.74 -7.97
CA ALA A 43 -14.57 -9.26 -7.30
C ALA A 43 -14.66 -9.08 -5.78
N LEU A 44 -15.08 -7.89 -5.33
CA LEU A 44 -15.31 -7.60 -3.91
C LEU A 44 -16.33 -8.58 -3.30
N VAL A 45 -17.47 -8.78 -3.96
CA VAL A 45 -18.54 -9.68 -3.49
C VAL A 45 -18.06 -11.14 -3.42
N ASP A 46 -17.36 -11.63 -4.44
CA ASP A 46 -16.84 -13.01 -4.48
C ASP A 46 -15.77 -13.24 -3.41
N GLN A 47 -14.85 -12.28 -3.26
CA GLN A 47 -13.84 -12.29 -2.20
C GLN A 47 -14.48 -12.31 -0.81
N HIS A 48 -15.49 -11.46 -0.57
CA HIS A 48 -16.21 -11.38 0.70
C HIS A 48 -16.92 -12.70 1.05
N ARG A 49 -17.67 -13.28 0.10
CA ARG A 49 -18.33 -14.58 0.31
C ARG A 49 -17.35 -15.70 0.60
N ARG A 50 -16.18 -15.69 -0.04
CA ARG A 50 -15.11 -16.66 0.24
C ARG A 50 -14.56 -16.48 1.65
N LEU A 51 -14.25 -15.25 2.05
CA LEU A 51 -13.77 -14.95 3.40
C LEU A 51 -14.78 -15.36 4.47
N CYS A 52 -16.07 -15.04 4.29
CA CYS A 52 -17.12 -15.41 5.24
C CYS A 52 -17.26 -16.93 5.40
N ARG A 53 -17.21 -17.70 4.31
CA ARG A 53 -17.22 -19.17 4.39
C ARG A 53 -16.05 -19.70 5.21
N LEU A 54 -14.85 -19.20 4.92
CA LEU A 54 -13.64 -19.62 5.62
C LEU A 54 -13.67 -19.25 7.12
N LEU A 55 -14.12 -18.05 7.45
CA LEU A 55 -14.27 -17.63 8.84
C LEU A 55 -15.30 -18.51 9.58
N ALA A 56 -16.39 -18.92 8.91
CA ALA A 56 -17.43 -19.78 9.50
C ALA A 56 -17.00 -21.25 9.74
N GLU A 57 -15.87 -21.69 9.18
CA GLU A 57 -15.35 -23.06 9.38
C GLU A 57 -14.74 -23.28 10.77
N SER A 58 -14.56 -22.24 11.59
CA SER A 58 -14.01 -22.37 12.94
C SER A 58 -14.53 -21.29 13.87
N ASP A 59 -14.90 -21.68 15.09
CA ASP A 59 -15.24 -20.76 16.18
C ASP A 59 -14.00 -20.17 16.89
N LYS A 60 -12.77 -20.57 16.50
CA LYS A 60 -11.55 -20.00 17.07
C LYS A 60 -11.44 -18.51 16.72
N PRO A 61 -10.99 -17.65 17.66
CA PRO A 61 -10.60 -16.29 17.33
C PRO A 61 -9.62 -16.29 16.16
N THR A 62 -10.02 -15.62 15.07
CA THR A 62 -9.28 -15.60 13.81
C THR A 62 -8.92 -14.17 13.45
N VAL A 63 -7.62 -13.88 13.32
CA VAL A 63 -7.16 -12.59 12.79
C VAL A 63 -7.08 -12.67 11.26
N VAL A 64 -7.55 -11.63 10.58
CA VAL A 64 -7.40 -11.51 9.12
C VAL A 64 -6.25 -10.55 8.84
N VAL A 65 -5.22 -11.03 8.15
CA VAL A 65 -4.12 -10.22 7.63
C VAL A 65 -4.32 -10.04 6.14
N GLY A 66 -4.92 -8.92 5.75
CA GLY A 66 -5.35 -8.67 4.39
C GLY A 66 -4.37 -7.83 3.57
N ASP A 67 -4.23 -8.18 2.30
CA ASP A 67 -3.76 -7.27 1.27
C ASP A 67 -4.76 -6.11 1.11
N VAL A 68 -4.28 -4.86 1.10
CA VAL A 68 -5.13 -3.66 0.96
C VAL A 68 -6.00 -3.69 -0.31
N ALA A 69 -5.50 -4.28 -1.39
CA ALA A 69 -6.23 -4.42 -2.65
C ALA A 69 -7.28 -5.56 -2.63
N PHE A 70 -7.27 -6.44 -1.61
CA PHE A 70 -8.29 -7.46 -1.41
C PHE A 70 -9.49 -6.86 -0.64
N GLN A 71 -10.41 -6.25 -1.39
CA GLN A 71 -11.54 -5.50 -0.83
C GLN A 71 -12.66 -6.36 -0.21
N GLY A 72 -12.64 -7.69 -0.38
CA GLY A 72 -13.62 -8.58 0.26
C GLY A 72 -13.57 -8.62 1.79
N THR A 73 -12.54 -8.03 2.40
CA THR A 73 -12.43 -7.84 3.85
C THR A 73 -13.32 -6.70 4.37
N LEU A 74 -13.59 -5.70 3.54
CA LEU A 74 -14.24 -4.44 3.96
C LEU A 74 -15.68 -4.58 4.43
N PRO A 75 -16.55 -5.40 3.79
CA PRO A 75 -17.98 -5.40 4.16
C PRO A 75 -18.24 -5.70 5.64
N LEU A 76 -17.50 -6.63 6.26
CA LEU A 76 -17.66 -6.96 7.67
C LEU A 76 -17.33 -5.76 8.58
N SER A 77 -16.27 -5.01 8.27
CA SER A 77 -15.89 -3.80 9.02
C SER A 77 -16.93 -2.69 8.90
N TYR A 78 -17.67 -2.64 7.79
CA TYR A 78 -18.74 -1.67 7.54
C TYR A 78 -20.15 -2.22 7.84
N GLY A 79 -20.26 -3.28 8.64
CA GLY A 79 -21.54 -3.73 9.19
C GLY A 79 -22.36 -4.64 8.29
N ALA A 80 -21.73 -5.32 7.33
CA ALA A 80 -22.33 -6.49 6.69
C ALA A 80 -22.54 -7.63 7.71
N PRO A 81 -23.59 -8.44 7.56
CA PRO A 81 -23.78 -9.63 8.39
C PRO A 81 -22.71 -10.68 8.08
N GLY A 82 -22.30 -11.44 9.09
CA GLY A 82 -21.35 -12.55 8.93
C GLY A 82 -20.47 -12.82 10.14
N PRO A 83 -19.61 -13.84 10.08
CA PRO A 83 -18.63 -14.13 11.12
C PRO A 83 -17.62 -12.99 11.23
N LYS A 84 -17.44 -12.44 12.43
CA LYS A 84 -16.50 -11.34 12.66
C LYS A 84 -15.12 -11.89 12.98
N PRO A 85 -14.05 -11.42 12.31
CA PRO A 85 -12.70 -11.74 12.74
C PRO A 85 -12.41 -11.10 14.11
N ALA A 86 -11.42 -11.65 14.82
CA ALA A 86 -10.91 -11.05 16.05
C ALA A 86 -10.27 -9.67 15.79
N ALA A 87 -9.63 -9.52 14.63
CA ALA A 87 -9.16 -8.24 14.11
C ALA A 87 -8.93 -8.32 12.59
N LEU A 88 -9.01 -7.16 11.93
CA LEU A 88 -8.57 -6.94 10.56
C LEU A 88 -7.29 -6.09 10.57
N ILE A 89 -6.18 -6.71 10.17
CA ILE A 89 -4.91 -6.03 9.90
C ILE A 89 -4.77 -5.92 8.38
N LEU A 90 -4.67 -4.72 7.83
CA LEU A 90 -4.40 -4.53 6.41
C LEU A 90 -2.95 -4.15 6.18
N VAL A 91 -2.35 -4.75 5.15
CA VAL A 91 -0.97 -4.53 4.73
C VAL A 91 -0.98 -3.70 3.45
N GLY A 92 -0.34 -2.53 3.51
CA GLY A 92 -0.18 -1.64 2.36
C GLY A 92 0.92 -2.14 1.42
N THR A 93 0.52 -2.86 0.38
CA THR A 93 1.35 -3.46 -0.69
C THR A 93 1.51 -2.54 -1.90
N GLU A 94 0.81 -1.41 -1.91
CA GLU A 94 0.79 -0.39 -2.95
C GLU A 94 1.04 1.01 -2.33
N PRO A 95 1.24 2.08 -3.12
CA PRO A 95 1.46 3.43 -2.61
C PRO A 95 0.33 3.90 -1.67
N TYR A 96 0.70 4.49 -0.53
CA TYR A 96 -0.26 4.91 0.49
C TYR A 96 -1.23 5.99 -0.03
N SER A 97 -2.49 5.62 -0.21
CA SER A 97 -3.52 6.35 -0.97
C SER A 97 -4.59 7.05 -0.13
N LEU A 98 -4.55 6.94 1.21
CA LEU A 98 -5.50 7.62 2.09
C LEU A 98 -5.53 9.13 1.81
N SER A 99 -6.73 9.70 1.66
CA SER A 99 -6.91 11.14 1.51
C SER A 99 -6.30 11.92 2.67
N SER A 100 -5.69 13.06 2.39
CA SER A 100 -5.07 13.93 3.39
C SER A 100 -5.21 15.39 2.99
N ILE A 101 -5.28 16.28 3.98
CA ILE A 101 -5.20 17.72 3.73
C ILE A 101 -3.82 18.15 3.21
N ASP A 102 -2.76 17.44 3.62
CA ASP A 102 -1.36 17.80 3.36
C ASP A 102 -0.84 17.28 2.00
N THR A 103 -1.53 16.34 1.37
CA THR A 103 -1.11 15.71 0.11
C THR A 103 -2.22 15.72 -0.93
N ALA A 104 -1.86 15.89 -2.21
CA ALA A 104 -2.81 15.73 -3.30
C ALA A 104 -3.34 14.28 -3.37
N PRO A 105 -4.50 14.06 -4.03
CA PRO A 105 -4.99 12.71 -4.31
C PRO A 105 -3.94 11.85 -5.02
N ALA A 106 -3.87 10.58 -4.65
CA ALA A 106 -3.00 9.61 -5.30
C ALA A 106 -3.29 9.53 -6.82
N GLY A 107 -2.22 9.40 -7.61
CA GLY A 107 -2.29 9.28 -9.07
C GLY A 107 -2.08 10.59 -9.83
N LEU A 108 -2.06 11.74 -9.14
CA LEU A 108 -1.79 13.04 -9.78
C LEU A 108 -0.31 13.39 -9.85
N GLY A 109 0.57 12.67 -9.14
CA GLY A 109 2.02 12.93 -9.16
C GLY A 109 2.39 14.35 -8.70
N LEU A 110 1.62 14.93 -7.79
CA LEU A 110 1.90 16.27 -7.25
C LEU A 110 2.79 16.18 -6.00
N PRO A 111 3.77 17.08 -5.84
CA PRO A 111 4.60 17.13 -4.65
C PRO A 111 3.79 17.58 -3.42
N PRO A 112 4.25 17.23 -2.20
CA PRO A 112 3.58 17.62 -0.98
C PRO A 112 3.70 19.13 -0.79
N ASP A 113 2.61 19.77 -0.37
CA ASP A 113 2.59 21.19 -0.06
C ASP A 113 1.64 21.43 1.11
N ARG A 114 2.25 21.71 2.27
CA ARG A 114 1.55 21.87 3.56
C ARG A 114 1.19 23.32 3.85
N THR A 115 1.48 24.24 2.92
CA THR A 115 1.05 25.63 3.04
C THR A 115 -0.47 25.75 2.91
N ALA A 116 -1.05 26.86 3.35
CA ALA A 116 -2.49 27.10 3.19
C ALA A 116 -2.93 27.04 1.71
N ALA A 117 -2.10 27.56 0.79
CA ALA A 117 -2.34 27.48 -0.65
C ALA A 117 -2.26 26.03 -1.18
N GLY A 118 -1.27 25.26 -0.72
CA GLY A 118 -1.14 23.84 -1.04
C GLY A 118 -2.34 23.00 -0.60
N ARG A 119 -2.83 23.24 0.62
CA ARG A 119 -4.02 22.57 1.17
C ARG A 119 -5.29 22.91 0.40
N GLU A 120 -5.46 24.17 0.00
CA GLU A 120 -6.60 24.58 -0.84
C GLU A 120 -6.53 23.96 -2.25
N ARG A 121 -5.34 23.88 -2.85
CA ARG A 121 -5.12 23.14 -4.10
C ARG A 121 -5.49 21.66 -3.92
N ASN A 122 -5.04 21.01 -2.85
CA ASN A 122 -5.33 19.61 -2.58
C ASN A 122 -6.84 19.39 -2.43
N ARG A 123 -7.55 20.27 -1.70
CA ARG A 123 -9.01 20.22 -1.54
C ARG A 123 -9.72 20.20 -2.90
N ARG A 124 -9.39 21.13 -3.80
CA ARG A 124 -9.95 21.18 -5.17
C ARG A 124 -9.58 19.95 -5.99
N ALA A 125 -8.36 19.44 -5.83
CA ALA A 125 -7.93 18.21 -6.50
C ALA A 125 -8.73 16.98 -6.02
N TYR A 126 -9.05 16.88 -4.72
CA TYR A 126 -9.93 15.81 -4.23
C TYR A 126 -11.36 15.94 -4.76
N GLU A 127 -11.89 17.16 -4.90
CA GLU A 127 -13.21 17.36 -5.53
C GLU A 127 -13.20 16.83 -6.97
N TYR A 128 -12.18 17.19 -7.75
CA TYR A 128 -12.01 16.70 -9.11
C TYR A 128 -11.86 15.17 -9.18
N VAL A 129 -11.01 14.57 -8.34
CA VAL A 129 -10.78 13.11 -8.36
C VAL A 129 -12.00 12.33 -7.89
N ARG A 130 -12.75 12.85 -6.91
CA ARG A 130 -14.00 12.22 -6.45
C ARG A 130 -15.07 12.24 -7.53
N ASP A 131 -15.17 13.32 -8.29
CA ASP A 131 -16.06 13.41 -9.45
C ASP A 131 -15.61 12.44 -10.57
N ALA A 132 -14.32 12.44 -10.91
CA ALA A 132 -13.76 11.55 -11.92
C ALA A 132 -13.91 10.06 -11.59
N LEU A 133 -13.85 9.70 -10.29
CA LEU A 133 -14.07 8.34 -9.81
C LEU A 133 -15.52 8.06 -9.39
N GLY A 134 -16.47 8.93 -9.72
CA GLY A 134 -17.88 8.78 -9.33
C GLY A 134 -18.49 7.44 -9.76
N GLY A 135 -18.17 6.95 -10.96
CA GLY A 135 -18.61 5.64 -11.44
C GLY A 135 -18.03 4.47 -10.63
N VAL A 136 -16.72 4.54 -10.32
CA VAL A 136 -16.03 3.54 -9.49
C VAL A 136 -16.57 3.55 -8.05
N GLN A 137 -16.84 4.75 -7.51
CA GLN A 137 -17.45 4.91 -6.19
C GLN A 137 -18.85 4.31 -6.16
N ALA A 138 -19.68 4.56 -7.19
CA ALA A 138 -21.03 4.01 -7.28
C ALA A 138 -21.01 2.47 -7.33
N GLU A 139 -20.14 1.89 -8.16
CA GLU A 139 -19.98 0.43 -8.23
C GLU A 139 -19.48 -0.17 -6.91
N PHE A 140 -18.53 0.48 -6.24
CA PHE A 140 -18.07 0.09 -4.90
C PHE A 140 -19.22 0.10 -3.89
N VAL A 141 -20.01 1.17 -3.86
CA VAL A 141 -21.18 1.28 -2.96
C VAL A 141 -22.20 0.20 -3.27
N GLU A 142 -22.56 -0.01 -4.54
CA GLU A 142 -23.48 -1.06 -4.95
C GLU A 142 -23.01 -2.45 -4.50
N ALA A 143 -21.74 -2.77 -4.71
CA ALA A 143 -21.13 -4.03 -4.28
C ALA A 143 -21.22 -4.23 -2.77
N MET A 144 -20.85 -3.22 -1.99
CA MET A 144 -20.93 -3.23 -0.52
C MET A 144 -22.38 -3.43 -0.06
N ARG A 145 -23.35 -2.70 -0.65
CA ARG A 145 -24.78 -2.85 -0.33
C ARG A 145 -25.32 -4.23 -0.70
N SER A 146 -24.86 -4.82 -1.80
CA SER A 146 -25.31 -6.15 -2.26
C SER A 146 -24.97 -7.29 -1.30
N VAL A 147 -23.99 -7.09 -0.41
CA VAL A 147 -23.61 -8.03 0.65
C VAL A 147 -24.09 -7.58 2.04
N GLY A 148 -24.99 -6.60 2.10
CA GLY A 148 -25.70 -6.23 3.33
C GLY A 148 -24.98 -5.20 4.20
N VAL A 149 -24.01 -4.46 3.68
CA VAL A 149 -23.36 -3.34 4.40
C VAL A 149 -24.40 -2.29 4.78
N THR A 150 -24.44 -1.92 6.06
CA THR A 150 -25.42 -0.99 6.63
C THR A 150 -24.84 0.40 6.93
N HIS A 151 -23.52 0.52 7.05
CA HIS A 151 -22.86 1.80 7.32
C HIS A 151 -23.20 2.86 6.24
N ASP A 152 -23.48 4.09 6.65
CA ASP A 152 -23.78 5.21 5.76
C ASP A 152 -23.39 6.56 6.42
N PRO A 153 -22.73 7.50 5.72
CA PRO A 153 -22.18 7.35 4.37
C PRO A 153 -21.02 6.35 4.32
N LEU A 154 -20.87 5.62 3.21
CA LEU A 154 -19.65 4.86 2.96
C LEU A 154 -18.48 5.80 2.64
N PRO A 155 -17.26 5.51 3.12
CA PRO A 155 -16.08 6.29 2.76
C PRO A 155 -15.79 6.25 1.25
N PHE A 156 -14.90 7.13 0.82
CA PHE A 156 -14.35 7.07 -0.54
C PHE A 156 -13.69 5.72 -0.78
N VAL A 157 -13.81 5.17 -1.99
CA VAL A 157 -13.33 3.85 -2.34
C VAL A 157 -11.82 3.67 -2.06
N LEU A 158 -11.01 4.72 -2.23
CA LEU A 158 -9.57 4.68 -1.95
C LEU A 158 -9.24 4.85 -0.45
N ASP A 159 -10.13 5.48 0.33
CA ASP A 159 -9.94 5.67 1.77
C ASP A 159 -10.44 4.47 2.57
N ALA A 160 -11.48 3.80 2.06
CA ALA A 160 -12.24 2.78 2.76
C ALA A 160 -11.37 1.62 3.31
N PRO A 161 -10.37 1.09 2.60
CA PRO A 161 -9.50 0.04 3.16
C PRO A 161 -8.75 0.51 4.40
N VAL A 162 -8.02 1.64 4.30
CA VAL A 162 -7.20 2.15 5.39
C VAL A 162 -8.05 2.48 6.61
N LEU A 163 -9.25 3.03 6.42
CA LEU A 163 -10.18 3.37 7.49
C LEU A 163 -10.87 2.16 8.13
N ALA A 164 -11.01 1.05 7.41
CA ALA A 164 -11.70 -0.16 7.89
C ALA A 164 -10.85 -1.05 8.82
N ALA A 165 -9.53 -0.90 8.77
CA ALA A 165 -8.61 -1.80 9.45
C ALA A 165 -8.46 -1.43 10.93
N ASP A 166 -8.40 -2.44 11.81
CA ASP A 166 -8.01 -2.25 13.21
C ASP A 166 -6.54 -1.80 13.30
N ARG A 167 -5.70 -2.26 12.36
CA ARG A 167 -4.33 -1.78 12.12
C ARG A 167 -4.03 -1.75 10.63
N PHE A 168 -3.41 -0.67 10.18
CA PHE A 168 -2.91 -0.56 8.81
C PHE A 168 -1.38 -0.50 8.83
N LEU A 169 -0.72 -1.47 8.21
CA LEU A 169 0.72 -1.62 8.20
C LEU A 169 1.26 -1.41 6.78
N GLN A 170 1.72 -0.19 6.48
CA GLN A 170 2.25 0.16 5.17
C GLN A 170 3.65 -0.42 4.98
N LEU A 171 3.86 -1.18 3.89
CA LEU A 171 5.18 -1.68 3.48
C LEU A 171 6.03 -0.56 2.85
N SER A 172 6.32 0.47 3.64
CA SER A 172 7.15 1.61 3.28
C SER A 172 7.79 2.24 4.51
N VAL A 173 8.75 3.13 4.28
CA VAL A 173 9.06 4.25 5.18
C VAL A 173 8.03 5.37 5.00
N GLU A 174 7.84 6.21 6.02
CA GLU A 174 6.86 7.30 5.98
C GLU A 174 7.21 8.35 4.91
N GLU A 175 8.49 8.64 4.72
CA GLU A 175 8.96 9.68 3.81
C GLU A 175 8.51 9.44 2.36
N LEU A 176 8.51 8.17 1.91
CA LEU A 176 8.02 7.77 0.58
C LEU A 176 6.50 7.80 0.46
N SER A 177 5.77 8.19 1.51
CA SER A 177 4.33 8.40 1.47
C SER A 177 3.90 9.85 1.69
N TYR A 178 4.89 10.75 1.70
CA TYR A 178 4.81 12.13 2.19
C TYR A 178 4.37 12.20 3.66
N ARG A 179 5.12 12.94 4.49
CA ARG A 179 4.76 13.13 5.90
C ARG A 179 3.48 13.97 6.01
N ARG A 180 2.51 13.52 6.81
CA ARG A 180 1.17 14.12 6.93
C ARG A 180 0.85 14.46 8.37
N SER A 181 0.13 15.56 8.63
CA SER A 181 -0.34 15.88 9.99
C SER A 181 -1.55 15.07 10.45
N ASP A 182 -2.26 14.43 9.51
CA ASP A 182 -3.56 13.78 9.72
C ASP A 182 -3.51 12.25 9.54
N THR A 183 -2.32 11.65 9.61
CA THR A 183 -2.17 10.20 9.59
C THR A 183 -2.90 9.57 10.79
N PRO A 184 -3.86 8.65 10.57
CA PRO A 184 -4.57 7.99 11.66
C PRO A 184 -3.66 7.22 12.60
N SER A 185 -4.00 7.17 13.88
CA SER A 185 -3.16 6.55 14.92
C SER A 185 -3.02 5.03 14.80
N HIS A 186 -3.85 4.36 13.99
CA HIS A 186 -3.75 2.92 13.69
C HIS A 186 -2.88 2.59 12.47
N VAL A 187 -2.37 3.62 11.76
CA VAL A 187 -1.46 3.47 10.62
C VAL A 187 -0.02 3.43 11.09
N ARG A 188 0.77 2.47 10.59
CA ARG A 188 2.21 2.36 10.85
C ARG A 188 2.97 2.07 9.57
N PHE A 189 4.13 2.70 9.42
CA PHE A 189 5.10 2.44 8.36
C PHE A 189 6.11 1.42 8.88
N ILE A 190 6.16 0.25 8.24
CA ILE A 190 6.87 -0.92 8.77
C ILE A 190 8.05 -1.36 7.90
N GLY A 191 8.51 -0.50 6.99
CA GLY A 191 9.60 -0.81 6.08
C GLY A 191 9.14 -1.74 4.95
N THR A 192 10.01 -2.59 4.42
CA THR A 192 9.66 -3.50 3.31
C THR A 192 9.97 -4.94 3.67
N LEU A 193 9.38 -5.87 2.93
CA LEU A 193 9.69 -7.30 3.05
C LEU A 193 11.17 -7.56 2.70
N PRO A 194 11.77 -8.63 3.26
CA PRO A 194 13.15 -8.98 2.99
C PRO A 194 13.45 -9.04 1.48
N SER A 195 14.58 -8.46 1.09
CA SER A 195 15.00 -8.32 -0.30
C SER A 195 16.30 -9.07 -0.57
N LYS A 196 16.59 -9.33 -1.84
CA LYS A 196 17.93 -9.76 -2.27
C LYS A 196 18.84 -8.53 -2.37
N HIS A 197 20.13 -8.76 -2.20
CA HIS A 197 21.15 -7.75 -2.44
C HIS A 197 21.14 -7.29 -3.91
N ILE A 198 21.18 -5.98 -4.14
CA ILE A 198 21.31 -5.38 -5.48
C ILE A 198 22.77 -5.00 -5.70
N ALA A 199 23.42 -5.63 -6.68
CA ALA A 199 24.83 -5.39 -6.99
C ALA A 199 25.04 -4.05 -7.70
N ASP A 200 24.15 -3.68 -8.61
CA ASP A 200 24.24 -2.48 -9.45
C ASP A 200 24.34 -1.20 -8.62
N GLU A 201 25.07 -0.20 -9.14
CA GLU A 201 25.26 1.09 -8.45
C GLU A 201 24.05 2.02 -8.57
N VAL A 202 23.23 1.83 -9.61
CA VAL A 202 21.98 2.56 -9.88
C VAL A 202 20.94 1.57 -10.39
N VAL A 203 19.67 1.79 -10.05
CA VAL A 203 18.56 0.98 -10.55
C VAL A 203 17.76 1.80 -11.57
N ILE A 204 17.54 1.25 -12.76
CA ILE A 204 16.63 1.83 -13.76
C ILE A 204 15.31 1.06 -13.69
N SER A 205 14.19 1.74 -13.51
CA SER A 205 12.87 1.11 -13.30
C SER A 205 11.74 1.99 -13.80
N ASP A 206 10.60 1.37 -14.09
CA ASP A 206 9.33 2.03 -14.37
C ASP A 206 8.64 2.59 -13.11
N GLY A 207 9.14 2.30 -11.92
CA GLY A 207 8.58 2.81 -10.67
C GLY A 207 7.65 1.87 -9.93
N ALA A 208 7.61 0.58 -10.29
CA ALA A 208 6.87 -0.42 -9.53
C ALA A 208 7.15 -0.26 -8.02
N PHE A 209 6.08 -0.19 -7.22
CA PHE A 209 6.16 0.21 -5.81
C PHE A 209 7.23 -0.60 -5.06
N ASP A 210 7.19 -1.93 -5.17
CA ASP A 210 8.14 -2.82 -4.51
C ASP A 210 9.58 -2.55 -4.95
N THR A 211 9.83 -2.37 -6.24
CA THR A 211 11.15 -2.15 -6.83
C THR A 211 11.80 -0.88 -6.28
N VAL A 212 11.03 0.21 -6.15
CA VAL A 212 11.49 1.45 -5.53
C VAL A 212 11.90 1.20 -4.07
N GLN A 213 11.07 0.49 -3.29
CA GLN A 213 11.41 0.18 -1.90
C GLN A 213 12.69 -0.66 -1.80
N GLN A 214 12.84 -1.67 -2.65
CA GLN A 214 13.98 -2.58 -2.59
C GLN A 214 15.29 -1.89 -2.99
N ALA A 215 15.27 -0.99 -3.98
CA ALA A 215 16.43 -0.20 -4.35
C ALA A 215 16.90 0.69 -3.20
N LEU A 216 15.96 1.45 -2.60
CA LEU A 216 16.26 2.36 -1.50
C LEU A 216 16.71 1.62 -0.23
N ARG A 217 16.11 0.46 0.08
CA ARG A 217 16.60 -0.43 1.16
C ARG A 217 18.05 -0.87 0.94
N ASN A 218 18.45 -1.11 -0.31
CA ASN A 218 19.82 -1.48 -0.68
C ASN A 218 20.76 -0.26 -0.85
N ALA A 219 20.32 0.93 -0.43
CA ALA A 219 21.05 2.19 -0.60
C ALA A 219 21.41 2.51 -2.07
N LYS A 220 20.56 2.09 -3.01
CA LYS A 220 20.74 2.34 -4.44
C LYS A 220 19.85 3.49 -4.90
N PRO A 221 20.42 4.54 -5.51
CA PRO A 221 19.62 5.56 -6.16
C PRO A 221 18.96 5.01 -7.43
N LEU A 222 17.96 5.72 -7.94
CA LEU A 222 17.17 5.27 -9.08
C LEU A 222 17.14 6.27 -10.24
N VAL A 223 16.98 5.73 -11.45
CA VAL A 223 16.46 6.45 -12.62
C VAL A 223 15.09 5.86 -12.95
N LEU A 224 14.07 6.70 -12.99
CA LEU A 224 12.68 6.29 -13.09
C LEU A 224 12.04 6.75 -14.40
N THR A 225 11.20 5.91 -14.99
CA THR A 225 10.49 6.14 -16.26
C THR A 225 9.00 5.80 -16.11
N GLY A 226 8.18 6.09 -17.12
CA GLY A 226 6.75 5.80 -17.11
C GLY A 226 5.89 7.03 -16.76
N ARG A 227 4.59 6.96 -17.04
CA ARG A 227 3.60 8.04 -16.81
C ARG A 227 2.20 7.55 -16.44
N SER A 228 1.99 6.26 -16.17
CA SER A 228 0.69 5.79 -15.65
C SER A 228 0.39 6.45 -14.29
N ALA A 229 -0.87 6.47 -13.85
CA ALA A 229 -1.21 7.07 -12.56
C ALA A 229 -0.42 6.45 -11.38
N GLU A 230 -0.27 5.12 -11.39
CA GLU A 230 0.55 4.40 -10.40
C GLU A 230 2.03 4.82 -10.45
N GLN A 231 2.58 4.90 -11.67
CA GLN A 231 3.97 5.29 -11.89
C GLN A 231 4.20 6.75 -11.48
N LEU A 232 3.29 7.66 -11.82
CA LEU A 232 3.34 9.06 -11.39
C LEU A 232 3.38 9.17 -9.88
N GLU A 233 2.56 8.38 -9.17
CA GLU A 233 2.52 8.41 -7.72
C GLU A 233 3.83 7.93 -7.09
N SER A 234 4.28 6.74 -7.48
CA SER A 234 5.51 6.13 -6.95
C SER A 234 6.76 6.94 -7.32
N ASN A 235 6.90 7.31 -8.59
CA ASN A 235 8.09 7.99 -9.10
C ASN A 235 8.25 9.41 -8.56
N THR A 236 7.16 10.16 -8.43
CA THR A 236 7.23 11.52 -7.87
C THR A 236 7.63 11.47 -6.39
N ARG A 237 7.05 10.52 -5.62
CA ARG A 237 7.41 10.32 -4.21
C ARG A 237 8.89 9.93 -4.06
N ALA A 238 9.37 9.01 -4.89
CA ALA A 238 10.78 8.62 -4.91
C ALA A 238 11.69 9.81 -5.26
N ALA A 239 11.37 10.58 -6.30
CA ALA A 239 12.12 11.76 -6.71
C ALA A 239 12.14 12.85 -5.63
N ALA A 240 11.04 13.05 -4.90
CA ALA A 240 10.95 14.02 -3.80
C ALA A 240 11.91 13.73 -2.64
N THR A 241 12.39 12.49 -2.49
CA THR A 241 13.42 12.14 -1.49
C THR A 241 14.83 12.60 -1.89
N GLY A 242 15.02 13.00 -3.16
CA GLY A 242 16.31 13.27 -3.75
C GLY A 242 17.18 12.01 -3.98
N ALA A 243 16.62 10.80 -3.85
CA ALA A 243 17.32 9.54 -4.13
C ALA A 243 17.01 8.97 -5.53
N ALA A 244 16.07 9.59 -6.27
CA ALA A 244 15.70 9.16 -7.62
C ALA A 244 15.64 10.35 -8.59
N LEU A 245 16.02 10.10 -9.84
CA LEU A 245 15.81 11.01 -10.97
C LEU A 245 14.66 10.44 -11.81
N TYR A 246 13.56 11.20 -11.91
CA TYR A 246 12.38 10.79 -12.68
C TYR A 246 12.32 11.50 -14.03
N LEU A 247 12.33 10.72 -15.11
CA LEU A 247 12.32 11.22 -16.50
C LEU A 247 10.92 11.57 -17.02
N ALA A 248 9.86 11.13 -16.33
CA ALA A 248 8.47 11.41 -16.69
C ALA A 248 8.13 11.13 -18.17
N THR A 249 8.62 10.01 -18.73
CA THR A 249 8.38 9.58 -20.10
C THR A 249 8.22 8.05 -20.19
N ASP A 250 7.30 7.59 -21.02
CA ASP A 250 7.13 6.16 -21.36
C ASP A 250 8.12 5.68 -22.44
N LYS A 251 8.82 6.62 -23.09
CA LYS A 251 9.70 6.36 -24.24
C LYS A 251 11.01 7.13 -24.08
N PRO A 252 11.82 6.82 -23.05
CA PRO A 252 13.13 7.42 -22.93
C PRO A 252 14.02 6.94 -24.07
N SER A 253 14.82 7.83 -24.67
CA SER A 253 15.90 7.41 -25.56
C SER A 253 17.07 6.83 -24.77
N GLU A 254 17.96 6.09 -25.42
CA GLU A 254 19.19 5.59 -24.78
C GLU A 254 20.04 6.74 -24.23
N ASP A 255 20.13 7.86 -24.96
CA ASP A 255 20.85 9.06 -24.54
C ASP A 255 20.21 9.73 -23.30
N ASP A 256 18.88 9.74 -23.19
CA ASP A 256 18.19 10.22 -21.98
C ASP A 256 18.55 9.37 -20.75
N ILE A 257 18.56 8.04 -20.91
CA ILE A 257 18.93 7.11 -19.85
C ILE A 257 20.39 7.28 -19.47
N GLU A 258 21.31 7.36 -20.45
CA GLU A 258 22.74 7.53 -20.19
C GLU A 258 23.02 8.85 -19.45
N LYS A 259 22.38 9.95 -19.88
CA LYS A 259 22.45 11.24 -19.19
C LYS A 259 21.95 11.15 -17.76
N ALA A 260 20.79 10.52 -17.53
CA ALA A 260 20.21 10.38 -16.21
C ALA A 260 21.08 9.54 -15.27
N VAL A 261 21.58 8.39 -15.77
CA VAL A 261 22.51 7.53 -15.03
C VAL A 261 23.78 8.30 -14.66
N ARG A 262 24.36 9.03 -15.61
CA ARG A 262 25.55 9.85 -15.36
C ARG A 262 25.29 10.90 -14.28
N ILE A 263 24.14 11.59 -14.30
CA ILE A 263 23.77 12.55 -13.25
C ILE A 263 23.69 11.84 -11.89
N VAL A 264 22.94 10.75 -11.79
CA VAL A 264 22.72 10.03 -10.54
C VAL A 264 24.02 9.45 -9.96
N LEU A 265 24.96 9.02 -10.81
CA LEU A 265 26.26 8.50 -10.37
C LEU A 265 27.27 9.59 -9.98
N THR A 266 27.19 10.78 -10.59
CA THR A 266 28.17 11.86 -10.37
C THR A 266 27.75 12.83 -9.27
N ASP A 267 26.46 13.09 -9.10
CA ASP A 267 25.95 13.91 -8.00
C ASP A 267 25.86 13.06 -6.71
N PRO A 268 26.71 13.33 -5.70
CA PRO A 268 26.75 12.52 -4.48
C PRO A 268 25.49 12.61 -3.63
N THR A 269 24.61 13.59 -3.87
CA THR A 269 23.36 13.76 -3.11
C THR A 269 22.42 12.57 -3.29
N TYR A 270 22.31 12.00 -4.49
CA TYR A 270 21.48 10.82 -4.76
C TYR A 270 21.89 9.61 -3.92
N ARG A 271 23.19 9.27 -3.93
CA ARG A 271 23.73 8.17 -3.13
C ARG A 271 23.65 8.48 -1.62
N GLY A 272 23.84 9.74 -1.23
CA GLY A 272 23.67 10.19 0.16
C GLY A 272 22.25 9.97 0.67
N ASN A 273 21.25 10.39 -0.10
CA ASN A 273 19.83 10.23 0.22
C ASN A 273 19.40 8.76 0.21
N ALA A 274 19.86 7.96 -0.76
CA ALA A 274 19.61 6.52 -0.77
C ALA A 274 20.17 5.83 0.48
N LYS A 275 21.40 6.17 0.92
CA LYS A 275 21.98 5.65 2.17
C LYS A 275 21.19 6.08 3.41
N ARG A 276 20.71 7.32 3.46
CA ARG A 276 19.88 7.82 4.55
C ARG A 276 18.58 7.03 4.67
N LEU A 277 17.90 6.78 3.55
CA LEU A 277 16.68 5.97 3.50
C LEU A 277 16.95 4.51 3.84
N ALA A 278 18.06 3.93 3.37
CA ALA A 278 18.48 2.58 3.77
C ALA A 278 18.67 2.46 5.29
N ALA A 279 19.24 3.48 5.94
CA ALA A 279 19.39 3.52 7.39
C ALA A 279 18.05 3.67 8.13
N GLU A 280 17.04 4.28 7.51
CA GLU A 280 15.66 4.29 8.04
C GLU A 280 15.02 2.91 7.91
N TYR A 281 15.10 2.29 6.72
CA TYR A 281 14.63 0.92 6.50
C TYR A 281 15.27 -0.10 7.46
N ALA A 282 16.54 0.06 7.80
CA ALA A 282 17.26 -0.83 8.70
C ALA A 282 16.72 -0.82 10.15
N ARG A 283 15.94 0.20 10.53
CA ARG A 283 15.30 0.30 11.87
C ARG A 283 13.91 -0.34 11.92
N LEU A 284 13.40 -0.79 10.78
CA LEU A 284 12.05 -1.31 10.65
C LEU A 284 12.08 -2.82 10.38
N ASP A 285 11.20 -3.55 11.05
CA ASP A 285 10.99 -4.97 10.82
C ASP A 285 9.54 -5.21 10.37
N ALA A 286 9.35 -5.36 9.07
CA ALA A 286 8.02 -5.55 8.49
C ALA A 286 7.36 -6.84 8.99
N LEU A 287 8.10 -7.95 9.00
CA LEU A 287 7.56 -9.26 9.37
C LEU A 287 7.34 -9.36 10.88
N GLY A 288 8.26 -8.83 11.69
CA GLY A 288 8.09 -8.70 13.13
C GLY A 288 6.88 -7.83 13.49
N SER A 289 6.75 -6.65 12.89
CA SER A 289 5.63 -5.73 13.17
C SER A 289 4.27 -6.35 12.85
N ILE A 290 4.16 -7.10 11.74
CA ILE A 290 2.93 -7.82 11.39
C ILE A 290 2.65 -8.93 12.41
N ALA A 291 3.67 -9.71 12.78
CA ALA A 291 3.52 -10.79 13.75
C ALA A 291 3.14 -10.28 15.14
N ASP A 292 3.74 -9.19 15.61
CA ASP A 292 3.45 -8.58 16.90
C ASP A 292 2.00 -8.03 16.93
N ALA A 293 1.56 -7.41 15.83
CA ALA A 293 0.17 -6.98 15.69
C ALA A 293 -0.80 -8.17 15.76
N VAL A 294 -0.52 -9.26 15.04
CA VAL A 294 -1.33 -10.49 15.09
C VAL A 294 -1.37 -11.08 16.50
N ALA A 295 -0.22 -11.17 17.16
CA ALA A 295 -0.11 -11.71 18.51
C ALA A 295 -0.93 -10.89 19.52
N GLY A 296 -0.91 -9.56 19.41
CA GLY A 296 -1.68 -8.66 20.29
C GLY A 296 -3.20 -8.79 20.18
N TYR A 297 -3.73 -9.38 19.10
CA TYR A 297 -5.17 -9.66 18.94
C TYR A 297 -5.56 -11.12 19.23
N LEU A 298 -4.57 -12.00 19.41
CA LEU A 298 -4.75 -13.43 19.72
C LEU A 298 -4.30 -13.81 21.13
N SER A 299 -3.85 -12.82 21.92
CA SER A 299 -3.47 -12.95 23.33
C SER A 299 -4.67 -12.88 24.26
#